data_AF-A0A7J2U613-F1
#
_entry.id   AF-A0A7J2U613-F1
#
_cell.length_a   1.000
_cell.length_b   1.000
_cell.length_c   1.000
_cell.angle_alpha   90.00
_cell.angle_beta   90.00
_cell.angle_gamma   90.00
#
_symmetry.space_group_name_H-M   'P 1'
#
loop_
_entity.id
_entity.type
_entity.pdbx_description
1 polymer ?
#
loop_
_entity_poly.entity_id
_entity_poly.type
_entity_poly.pdbx_seq_one_letter_code
_entity_poly.pdbx_strand_id
1 'polypeptide(L)'
;MNLRRKRIEALTTVWSIVISKPDLKREEVVEILRSVYESKSIEPIRGVGNPPDLYDKELSSLYIIGKWGLGIDKDLQEDVLRKVFSLEIQFELMWNALREATSKEGFCKELGDLCNRLDEGLAARFLRFIFTLYYFGFIKFEELVSLLKKLYSFFENLQDTVRRFTKFVIAYEIGVRIDSGKLKTALELNMEKNLLALNIGIPKAVPSTSYIVEVSKHFFTLPNSIVKNLLKTEDKKEGKGEFDV
;
A
#
# COMPACT_ATOMS: atom_id res chain seq x y z
N MET A 1 17.29 3.22 11.33
CA MET A 1 17.69 2.64 10.02
C MET A 1 16.46 2.64 9.12
N ASN A 2 16.55 3.21 7.91
CA ASN A 2 15.36 3.46 7.08
C ASN A 2 14.93 2.18 6.34
N LEU A 3 13.80 1.57 6.76
CA LEU A 3 13.29 0.32 6.18
C LEU A 3 12.98 0.45 4.68
N ARG A 4 12.56 1.64 4.21
CA ARG A 4 12.32 1.91 2.79
C ARG A 4 13.59 1.73 1.97
N ARG A 5 14.72 2.26 2.45
CA ARG A 5 16.02 2.11 1.77
C ARG A 5 16.45 0.65 1.69
N LYS A 6 16.27 -0.10 2.77
CA LYS A 6 16.53 -1.55 2.79
C LYS A 6 15.68 -2.32 1.76
N ARG A 7 14.40 -1.98 1.65
CA ARG A 7 13.51 -2.57 0.63
C ARG A 7 14.01 -2.27 -0.78
N ILE A 8 14.39 -1.03 -1.07
CA ILE A 8 14.96 -0.66 -2.39
C ILE A 8 16.21 -1.50 -2.68
N GLU A 9 17.17 -1.58 -1.75
CA GLU A 9 18.39 -2.37 -1.91
C GLU A 9 18.10 -3.87 -2.16
N ALA A 10 17.11 -4.42 -1.46
CA ALA A 10 16.65 -5.79 -1.68
C ALA A 10 16.04 -5.98 -3.08
N LEU A 11 15.16 -5.07 -3.51
CA LEU A 11 14.53 -5.13 -4.83
C LEU A 11 15.55 -4.96 -5.97
N THR A 12 16.55 -4.10 -5.82
CA THR A 12 17.67 -3.99 -6.76
C THR A 12 18.48 -5.30 -6.83
N THR A 13 18.68 -5.96 -5.69
CA THR A 13 19.33 -7.29 -5.65
C THR A 13 18.51 -8.36 -6.37
N VAL A 14 17.18 -8.33 -6.22
CA VAL A 14 16.30 -9.25 -6.96
C VAL A 14 16.39 -8.99 -8.46
N TRP A 15 16.39 -7.72 -8.88
CA TRP A 15 16.53 -7.38 -10.29
C TRP A 15 17.84 -7.82 -10.92
N SER A 16 18.97 -7.72 -10.22
CA SER A 16 20.25 -8.21 -10.76
C SER A 16 20.22 -9.72 -11.03
N ILE A 17 19.49 -10.49 -10.21
CA ILE A 17 19.29 -11.93 -10.43
C ILE A 17 18.33 -12.16 -11.60
N VAL A 18 17.20 -11.45 -11.65
CA VAL A 18 16.18 -11.62 -12.70
C VAL A 18 16.74 -11.31 -14.08
N ILE A 19 17.49 -10.22 -14.24
CA ILE A 19 18.09 -9.82 -15.52
C ILE A 19 19.10 -10.86 -16.01
N SER A 20 19.80 -11.55 -15.10
CA SER A 20 20.75 -12.61 -15.46
C SER A 20 20.09 -13.92 -15.93
N LYS A 21 18.75 -14.04 -15.85
CA LYS A 21 18.00 -15.26 -16.14
C LYS A 21 16.77 -14.96 -17.02
N PRO A 22 16.87 -15.06 -18.35
CA PRO A 22 15.83 -14.61 -19.27
C PRO A 22 14.54 -15.45 -19.28
N ASP A 23 14.55 -16.67 -18.72
CA ASP A 23 13.41 -17.61 -18.84
C ASP A 23 12.62 -17.82 -17.53
N LEU A 24 12.74 -16.90 -16.57
CA LEU A 24 12.04 -17.02 -15.29
C LEU A 24 10.52 -16.87 -15.43
N LYS A 25 9.79 -17.72 -14.73
CA LYS A 25 8.35 -17.62 -14.49
C LYS A 25 8.05 -16.77 -13.25
N ARG A 26 6.82 -16.30 -13.14
CA ARG A 26 6.36 -15.47 -12.02
C ARG A 26 6.65 -16.11 -10.67
N GLU A 27 6.34 -17.39 -10.52
CA GLU A 27 6.54 -18.14 -9.27
C GLU A 27 8.01 -18.19 -8.87
N GLU A 28 8.92 -18.35 -9.84
CA GLU A 28 10.36 -18.36 -9.59
C GLU A 28 10.85 -16.98 -9.13
N VAL A 29 10.32 -15.89 -9.72
CA VAL A 29 10.64 -14.53 -9.27
C VAL A 29 10.09 -14.26 -7.87
N VAL A 30 8.91 -14.78 -7.52
CA VAL A 30 8.36 -14.71 -6.15
C VAL A 30 9.28 -15.41 -5.15
N GLU A 31 9.81 -16.58 -5.47
CA GLU A 31 10.72 -17.31 -4.58
C GLU A 31 12.09 -16.62 -4.45
N ILE A 32 12.61 -16.03 -5.52
CA ILE A 32 13.82 -15.19 -5.45
C ILE A 32 13.57 -13.98 -4.55
N LEU A 33 12.43 -13.29 -4.72
CA LEU A 33 12.05 -12.14 -3.90
C LEU A 33 11.96 -12.53 -2.42
N ARG A 34 11.29 -13.65 -2.12
CA ARG A 34 11.19 -14.20 -0.76
C ARG A 34 12.56 -14.45 -0.15
N SER A 35 13.40 -15.19 -0.86
CA SER A 35 14.75 -15.56 -0.39
C SER A 35 15.60 -14.33 -0.08
N VAL A 36 15.56 -13.30 -0.93
CA VAL A 36 16.29 -12.05 -0.71
C VAL A 36 15.74 -11.27 0.48
N TYR A 37 14.42 -11.16 0.61
CA TYR A 37 13.78 -10.46 1.74
C TYR A 37 14.10 -11.13 3.07
N GLU A 38 13.99 -12.46 3.14
CA GLU A 38 14.29 -13.25 4.34
C GLU A 38 15.76 -13.13 4.75
N SER A 39 16.69 -13.24 3.78
CA SER A 39 18.13 -13.09 4.05
C SER A 39 18.52 -11.71 4.60
N LYS A 40 17.70 -10.68 4.31
CA LYS A 40 17.91 -9.29 4.77
C LYS A 40 17.01 -8.91 5.96
N SER A 41 16.21 -9.85 6.46
CA SER A 41 15.20 -9.64 7.51
C SER A 41 14.24 -8.49 7.19
N ILE A 42 13.71 -8.49 5.95
CA ILE A 42 12.77 -7.50 5.45
C ILE A 42 11.41 -8.16 5.29
N GLU A 43 10.36 -7.55 5.85
CA GLU A 43 8.99 -7.94 5.57
C GLU A 43 8.44 -7.24 4.31
N PRO A 44 7.64 -7.93 3.48
CA PRO A 44 6.79 -7.30 2.47
C PRO A 44 5.91 -6.19 3.04
N ILE A 45 5.51 -5.26 2.17
CA ILE A 45 4.55 -4.21 2.55
C ILE A 45 3.25 -4.90 2.98
N ARG A 46 2.63 -4.56 4.10
CA ARG A 46 1.30 -5.11 4.46
C ARG A 46 0.59 -4.23 5.47
N GLY A 47 -0.73 -4.39 5.52
CA GLY A 47 -1.51 -3.99 6.68
C GLY A 47 -1.44 -5.08 7.76
N VAL A 48 -2.48 -5.16 8.57
CA VAL A 48 -2.60 -6.13 9.68
C VAL A 48 -2.53 -7.59 9.21
N GLY A 49 -3.22 -7.92 8.10
CA GLY A 49 -3.29 -9.29 7.60
C GLY A 49 -1.95 -9.85 7.11
N ASN A 50 -1.77 -11.16 7.25
CA ASN A 50 -0.63 -11.91 6.71
C ASN A 50 -1.11 -13.00 5.72
N PRO A 51 -1.48 -12.61 4.48
CA PRO A 51 -2.05 -13.55 3.53
C PRO A 51 -0.98 -14.46 2.91
N PRO A 52 -1.33 -15.68 2.43
CA PRO A 52 -0.36 -16.63 1.88
C PRO A 52 0.31 -16.14 0.59
N ASP A 53 -0.36 -15.27 -0.17
CA ASP A 53 0.13 -14.65 -1.41
C ASP A 53 0.89 -13.33 -1.16
N LEU A 54 1.42 -13.11 0.04
CA LEU A 54 2.04 -11.84 0.42
C LEU A 54 3.22 -11.45 -0.48
N TYR A 55 4.09 -12.41 -0.83
CA TYR A 55 5.23 -12.17 -1.71
C TYR A 55 4.83 -11.98 -3.17
N ASP A 56 3.76 -12.63 -3.65
CA ASP A 56 3.15 -12.35 -4.96
C ASP A 56 2.69 -10.89 -5.04
N LYS A 57 2.04 -10.41 -3.98
CA LYS A 57 1.63 -8.99 -3.84
C LYS A 57 2.80 -8.01 -3.72
N GLU A 58 4.00 -8.49 -3.41
CA GLU A 58 5.23 -7.68 -3.34
C GLU A 58 5.90 -7.53 -4.72
N LEU A 59 5.46 -8.29 -5.74
CA LEU A 59 5.90 -8.08 -7.12
C LEU A 59 5.53 -6.70 -7.66
N SER A 60 4.49 -6.05 -7.12
CA SER A 60 4.22 -4.63 -7.39
C SER A 60 5.40 -3.73 -7.02
N SER A 61 6.03 -3.95 -5.85
CA SER A 61 7.24 -3.22 -5.43
C SER A 61 8.40 -3.48 -6.39
N LEU A 62 8.60 -4.73 -6.78
CA LEU A 62 9.65 -5.12 -7.72
C LEU A 62 9.45 -4.46 -9.08
N TYR A 63 8.25 -4.57 -9.66
CA TYR A 63 7.89 -3.92 -10.92
C TYR A 63 8.14 -2.42 -10.87
N ILE A 64 7.65 -1.75 -9.82
CA ILE A 64 7.76 -0.30 -9.66
C ILE A 64 9.23 0.15 -9.61
N ILE A 65 10.04 -0.51 -8.78
CA ILE A 65 11.47 -0.18 -8.66
C ILE A 65 12.24 -0.51 -9.94
N GLY A 66 11.89 -1.59 -10.62
CA GLY A 66 12.50 -1.93 -11.90
C GLY A 66 12.25 -0.85 -12.94
N LYS A 67 10.97 -0.59 -13.23
CA LYS A 67 10.55 0.34 -14.26
C LYS A 67 10.96 1.78 -13.95
N TRP A 68 10.47 2.35 -12.86
CA TRP A 68 10.68 3.77 -12.56
C TRP A 68 11.94 4.07 -11.77
N GLY A 69 12.47 3.10 -11.01
CA GLY A 69 13.69 3.28 -10.23
C GLY A 69 14.97 2.99 -11.02
N LEU A 70 14.97 1.92 -11.83
CA LEU A 70 16.15 1.44 -12.54
C LEU A 70 16.08 1.67 -14.07
N GLY A 71 14.90 1.98 -14.64
CA GLY A 71 14.74 2.23 -16.07
C GLY A 71 14.92 0.99 -16.95
N ILE A 72 14.83 -0.20 -16.36
CA ILE A 72 15.12 -1.47 -17.04
C ILE A 72 14.02 -1.90 -18.00
N ASP A 73 12.87 -1.23 -18.02
CA ASP A 73 11.78 -1.50 -18.96
C ASP A 73 12.21 -1.24 -20.41
N LYS A 74 13.25 -0.41 -20.62
CA LYS A 74 13.87 -0.17 -21.91
C LYS A 74 14.84 -1.28 -22.34
N ASP A 75 15.39 -1.99 -21.38
CA ASP A 75 16.46 -2.98 -21.57
C ASP A 75 15.96 -4.43 -21.43
N LEU A 76 14.80 -4.64 -20.80
CA LEU A 76 14.21 -5.97 -20.65
C LEU A 76 13.55 -6.41 -21.95
N GLN A 77 13.70 -7.69 -22.27
CA GLN A 77 12.87 -8.33 -23.28
C GLN A 77 11.40 -8.25 -22.86
N GLU A 78 10.55 -7.76 -23.78
CA GLU A 78 9.13 -7.54 -23.53
C GLU A 78 8.40 -8.82 -23.05
N ASP A 79 8.88 -9.98 -23.49
CA ASP A 79 8.38 -11.29 -23.06
C ASP A 79 8.60 -11.57 -21.58
N VAL A 80 9.74 -11.16 -20.99
CA VAL A 80 10.01 -11.35 -19.56
C VAL A 80 9.09 -10.47 -18.73
N LEU A 81 8.91 -9.21 -19.15
CA LEU A 81 7.97 -8.29 -18.51
C LEU A 81 6.55 -8.83 -18.54
N ARG A 82 6.08 -9.33 -19.69
CA ARG A 82 4.72 -9.86 -19.82
C ARG A 82 4.53 -11.18 -19.06
N LYS A 83 5.51 -12.09 -19.09
CA LYS A 83 5.43 -13.39 -18.39
C LYS A 83 5.37 -13.23 -16.87
N VAL A 84 6.21 -12.36 -16.30
CA VAL A 84 6.32 -12.20 -14.85
C VAL A 84 5.32 -11.17 -14.33
N PHE A 85 5.15 -10.04 -15.02
CA PHE A 85 4.48 -8.84 -14.50
C PHE A 85 3.17 -8.50 -15.22
N SER A 86 2.51 -9.47 -15.85
CA SER A 86 1.22 -9.26 -16.56
C SER A 86 0.16 -8.54 -15.73
N LEU A 87 0.11 -8.80 -14.41
CA LEU A 87 -0.84 -8.17 -13.50
C LEU A 87 -0.41 -6.74 -13.14
N GLU A 88 0.87 -6.51 -12.87
CA GLU A 88 1.40 -5.18 -12.57
C GLU A 88 1.31 -4.24 -13.79
N ILE A 89 1.47 -4.75 -15.00
CA ILE A 89 1.20 -4.03 -16.26
C ILE A 89 -0.28 -3.60 -16.33
N GLN A 90 -1.21 -4.50 -15.98
CA GLN A 90 -2.65 -4.15 -15.91
C GLN A 90 -2.91 -3.07 -14.86
N PHE A 91 -2.28 -3.14 -13.69
CA PHE A 91 -2.40 -2.09 -12.67
C PHE A 91 -1.82 -0.76 -13.12
N GLU A 92 -0.73 -0.75 -13.88
CA GLU A 92 -0.21 0.48 -14.46
C GLU A 92 -1.19 1.09 -15.46
N LEU A 93 -1.78 0.28 -16.35
CA LEU A 93 -2.83 0.73 -17.27
C LEU A 93 -4.02 1.31 -16.51
N MET A 94 -4.48 0.63 -15.46
CA MET A 94 -5.54 1.13 -14.58
C MET A 94 -5.16 2.45 -13.90
N TRP A 95 -3.91 2.58 -13.43
CA TRP A 95 -3.43 3.80 -12.79
C TRP A 95 -3.45 4.98 -13.76
N ASN A 96 -2.91 4.80 -14.97
CA ASN A 96 -2.92 5.83 -16.01
C ASN A 96 -4.35 6.21 -16.42
N ALA A 97 -5.21 5.23 -16.69
CA ALA A 97 -6.61 5.48 -17.04
C ALA A 97 -7.36 6.22 -15.91
N LEU A 98 -7.14 5.84 -14.64
CA LEU A 98 -7.81 6.48 -13.51
C LEU A 98 -7.33 7.92 -13.28
N ARG A 99 -6.06 8.22 -13.55
CA ARG A 99 -5.51 9.58 -13.46
C ARG A 99 -6.21 10.54 -14.42
N GLU A 100 -6.42 10.11 -15.67
CA GLU A 100 -7.02 10.94 -16.71
C GLU A 100 -8.56 10.94 -16.67
N ALA A 101 -9.17 9.85 -16.18
CA ALA A 101 -10.62 9.72 -16.18
C ALA A 101 -11.33 10.77 -15.30
N THR A 102 -12.39 11.37 -15.86
CA THR A 102 -13.31 12.28 -15.15
C THR A 102 -14.62 11.60 -14.75
N SER A 103 -14.92 10.43 -15.33
CA SER A 103 -16.09 9.60 -15.00
C SER A 103 -15.76 8.10 -15.03
N LYS A 104 -16.66 7.28 -14.47
CA LYS A 104 -16.57 5.82 -14.53
C LYS A 104 -16.57 5.31 -15.97
N GLU A 105 -17.41 5.89 -16.83
CA GLU A 105 -17.54 5.51 -18.23
C GLU A 105 -16.24 5.78 -19.00
N GLY A 106 -15.58 6.93 -18.74
CA GLY A 106 -14.28 7.25 -19.32
C GLY A 106 -13.20 6.25 -18.91
N PHE A 107 -13.14 5.94 -17.60
CA PHE A 107 -12.22 4.93 -17.06
C PHE A 107 -12.47 3.54 -17.68
N CYS A 108 -13.72 3.08 -17.72
CA CYS A 108 -14.04 1.77 -18.28
C CYS A 108 -13.85 1.70 -19.80
N LYS A 109 -14.09 2.80 -20.53
CA LYS A 109 -13.86 2.86 -21.97
C LYS A 109 -12.40 2.62 -22.32
N GLU A 110 -11.47 3.17 -21.53
CA GLU A 110 -10.04 2.99 -21.76
C GLU A 110 -9.57 1.58 -21.41
N LEU A 111 -10.16 0.96 -20.38
CA LEU A 111 -9.76 -0.36 -19.91
C LEU A 111 -10.47 -1.54 -20.59
N GLY A 112 -11.58 -1.30 -21.28
CA GLY A 112 -12.39 -2.35 -21.91
C GLY A 112 -12.75 -3.46 -20.93
N ASP A 113 -12.44 -4.71 -21.30
CA ASP A 113 -12.74 -5.91 -20.51
C ASP A 113 -12.10 -5.92 -19.12
N LEU A 114 -10.99 -5.20 -18.91
CA LEU A 114 -10.37 -5.10 -17.59
C LEU A 114 -11.28 -4.36 -16.60
N CYS A 115 -12.12 -3.43 -17.06
CA CYS A 115 -13.09 -2.77 -16.18
C CYS A 115 -14.14 -3.75 -15.64
N ASN A 116 -14.60 -4.68 -16.49
CA ASN A 116 -15.62 -5.67 -16.12
C ASN A 116 -15.11 -6.69 -15.11
N ARG A 117 -13.79 -6.91 -15.06
CA ARG A 117 -13.12 -7.81 -14.12
C ARG A 117 -12.76 -7.16 -12.79
N LEU A 118 -13.08 -5.88 -12.61
CA LEU A 118 -12.71 -5.12 -11.42
C LEU A 118 -13.61 -5.49 -10.23
N ASP A 119 -13.21 -6.54 -9.52
CA ASP A 119 -13.80 -6.99 -8.26
C ASP A 119 -13.05 -6.43 -7.03
N GLU A 120 -13.51 -6.79 -5.82
CA GLU A 120 -12.87 -6.36 -4.57
C GLU A 120 -11.40 -6.79 -4.46
N GLY A 121 -11.07 -7.99 -4.94
CA GLY A 121 -9.72 -8.56 -4.85
C GLY A 121 -8.74 -7.82 -5.77
N LEU A 122 -9.13 -7.62 -7.02
CA LEU A 122 -8.37 -6.86 -8.01
C LEU A 122 -8.24 -5.41 -7.59
N ALA A 123 -9.32 -4.79 -7.08
CA ALA A 123 -9.29 -3.43 -6.56
C ALA A 123 -8.34 -3.29 -5.36
N ALA A 124 -8.33 -4.25 -4.43
CA ALA A 124 -7.40 -4.23 -3.29
C ALA A 124 -5.93 -4.33 -3.73
N ARG A 125 -5.62 -5.18 -4.72
CA ARG A 125 -4.27 -5.28 -5.30
C ARG A 125 -3.88 -4.01 -6.07
N PHE A 126 -4.80 -3.42 -6.82
CA PHE A 126 -4.59 -2.15 -7.52
C PHE A 126 -4.35 -0.97 -6.55
N LEU A 127 -5.13 -0.87 -5.48
CA LEU A 127 -4.91 0.12 -4.42
C LEU A 127 -3.54 -0.03 -3.78
N ARG A 128 -3.10 -1.27 -3.52
CA ARG A 128 -1.74 -1.56 -3.05
C ARG A 128 -0.68 -1.10 -4.04
N PHE A 129 -0.89 -1.30 -5.34
CA PHE A 129 0.02 -0.79 -6.38
C PHE A 129 0.16 0.74 -6.30
N ILE A 130 -0.96 1.48 -6.26
CA ILE A 130 -0.96 2.95 -6.12
C ILE A 130 -0.25 3.38 -4.83
N PHE A 131 -0.55 2.73 -3.70
CA PHE A 131 0.14 3.02 -2.45
C PHE A 131 1.64 2.74 -2.54
N THR A 132 2.06 1.72 -3.29
CA THR A 132 3.48 1.38 -3.44
C THR A 132 4.22 2.45 -4.24
N LEU A 133 3.59 3.02 -5.28
CA LEU A 133 4.10 4.21 -5.97
C LEU A 133 4.29 5.38 -5.00
N TYR A 134 3.30 5.65 -4.15
CA TYR A 134 3.38 6.68 -3.12
C TYR A 134 4.48 6.40 -2.10
N TYR A 135 4.55 5.15 -1.61
CA TYR A 135 5.51 4.71 -0.62
C TYR A 135 6.94 4.91 -1.08
N PHE A 136 7.25 4.62 -2.34
CA PHE A 136 8.59 4.85 -2.90
C PHE A 136 8.81 6.28 -3.40
N GLY A 137 7.79 7.15 -3.38
CA GLY A 137 7.90 8.56 -3.71
C GLY A 137 7.75 8.89 -5.20
N PHE A 138 7.19 7.98 -6.00
CA PHE A 138 6.91 8.22 -7.42
C PHE A 138 5.66 9.07 -7.65
N ILE A 139 4.73 9.07 -6.68
CA ILE A 139 3.57 9.97 -6.67
C ILE A 139 3.49 10.70 -5.33
N LYS A 140 2.82 11.85 -5.33
CA LYS A 140 2.58 12.64 -4.11
C LYS A 140 1.33 12.16 -3.38
N PHE A 141 1.19 12.56 -2.11
CA PHE A 141 0.05 12.17 -1.29
C PHE A 141 -1.29 12.68 -1.88
N GLU A 142 -1.29 13.89 -2.44
CA GLU A 142 -2.47 14.50 -3.05
C GLU A 142 -2.98 13.68 -4.24
N GLU A 143 -2.07 13.09 -5.02
CA GLU A 143 -2.42 12.20 -6.13
C GLU A 143 -3.04 10.90 -5.62
N LEU A 144 -2.42 10.25 -4.60
CA LEU A 144 -3.00 9.07 -3.95
C LEU A 144 -4.43 9.35 -3.45
N VAL A 145 -4.64 10.48 -2.78
CA VAL A 145 -5.97 10.88 -2.28
C VAL A 145 -6.96 11.09 -3.42
N SER A 146 -6.55 11.74 -4.50
CA SER A 146 -7.39 11.93 -5.70
C SER A 146 -7.84 10.59 -6.29
N LEU A 147 -6.92 9.63 -6.42
CA LEU A 147 -7.21 8.29 -6.95
C LEU A 147 -8.16 7.51 -6.04
N LEU A 148 -7.98 7.59 -4.71
CA LEU A 148 -8.91 6.98 -3.74
C LEU A 148 -10.33 7.55 -3.88
N LYS A 149 -10.46 8.88 -3.99
CA LYS A 149 -11.75 9.56 -4.17
C LYS A 149 -12.44 9.12 -5.47
N LYS A 150 -11.69 9.05 -6.58
CA LYS A 150 -12.23 8.58 -7.87
C LYS A 150 -12.72 7.15 -7.80
N LEU A 151 -11.94 6.23 -7.22
CA LEU A 151 -12.40 4.84 -7.08
C LEU A 151 -13.65 4.72 -6.21
N TYR A 152 -13.72 5.48 -5.12
CA TYR A 152 -14.89 5.50 -4.24
C TYR A 152 -16.14 6.04 -4.94
N SER A 153 -16.01 7.08 -5.78
CA SER A 153 -17.13 7.69 -6.49
C SER A 153 -17.55 6.91 -7.73
N PHE A 154 -16.62 6.29 -8.45
CA PHE A 154 -16.90 5.57 -9.69
C PHE A 154 -17.53 4.19 -9.43
N PHE A 155 -17.24 3.56 -8.29
CA PHE A 155 -17.63 2.17 -8.04
C PHE A 155 -18.25 1.98 -6.66
N GLU A 156 -19.58 1.99 -6.61
CA GLU A 156 -20.35 1.73 -5.39
C GLU A 156 -20.00 0.38 -4.75
N ASN A 157 -19.85 -0.66 -5.59
CA ASN A 157 -19.49 -2.02 -5.17
C ASN A 157 -18.08 -2.14 -4.57
N LEU A 158 -17.22 -1.12 -4.73
CA LEU A 158 -15.85 -1.12 -4.19
C LEU A 158 -15.66 -0.21 -2.97
N GLN A 159 -16.71 0.52 -2.55
CA GLN A 159 -16.61 1.53 -1.51
C GLN A 159 -16.04 0.99 -0.19
N ASP A 160 -16.44 -0.22 0.22
CA ASP A 160 -15.92 -0.84 1.45
C ASP A 160 -14.45 -1.22 1.33
N THR A 161 -14.01 -1.69 0.17
CA THR A 161 -12.59 -1.97 -0.11
C THR A 161 -11.77 -0.68 -0.09
N VAL A 162 -12.24 0.39 -0.75
CA VAL A 162 -11.58 1.70 -0.72
C VAL A 162 -11.56 2.28 0.70
N ARG A 163 -12.63 2.13 1.48
CA ARG A 163 -12.70 2.57 2.88
C ARG A 163 -11.70 1.83 3.77
N ARG A 164 -11.63 0.50 3.66
CA ARG A 164 -10.65 -0.33 4.40
C ARG A 164 -9.23 0.06 4.02
N PHE A 165 -8.96 0.30 2.75
CA PHE A 165 -7.65 0.74 2.29
C PHE A 165 -7.31 2.16 2.76
N THR A 166 -8.29 3.05 2.81
CA THR A 166 -8.10 4.41 3.33
C THR A 166 -7.71 4.40 4.81
N LYS A 167 -8.28 3.50 5.62
CA LYS A 167 -7.83 3.27 7.02
C LYS A 167 -6.36 2.91 7.08
N PHE A 168 -5.90 2.02 6.19
CA PHE A 168 -4.49 1.65 6.06
C PHE A 168 -3.60 2.85 5.69
N VAL A 169 -4.02 3.67 4.73
CA VAL A 169 -3.28 4.89 4.32
C VAL A 169 -3.17 5.87 5.49
N ILE A 170 -4.27 6.12 6.21
CA ILE A 170 -4.26 6.99 7.40
C ILE A 170 -3.32 6.41 8.47
N ALA A 171 -3.39 5.10 8.72
CA ALA A 171 -2.51 4.45 9.68
C ALA A 171 -1.02 4.61 9.33
N TYR A 172 -0.66 4.41 8.05
CA TYR A 172 0.70 4.66 7.57
C TYR A 172 1.13 6.12 7.76
N GLU A 173 0.27 7.07 7.40
CA GLU A 173 0.54 8.51 7.51
C GLU A 173 0.73 8.99 8.95
N ILE A 174 -0.04 8.43 9.88
CA ILE A 174 0.16 8.65 11.31
C ILE A 174 1.49 8.03 11.76
N GLY A 175 1.81 6.83 11.28
CA GLY A 175 3.10 6.16 11.52
C GLY A 175 4.30 7.03 11.13
N VAL A 176 4.27 7.68 9.97
CA VAL A 176 5.31 8.63 9.51
C VAL A 176 5.51 9.77 10.52
N ARG A 177 4.43 10.31 11.08
CA ARG A 177 4.47 11.40 12.06
C ARG A 177 4.99 10.94 13.43
N ILE A 178 4.66 9.71 13.84
CA ILE A 178 5.20 9.11 15.06
C ILE A 178 6.71 8.88 14.91
N ASP A 179 7.13 8.25 13.81
CA ASP A 179 8.55 7.92 13.53
C ASP A 179 9.41 9.19 13.43
N SER A 180 8.88 10.26 12.83
CA SER A 180 9.56 11.57 12.77
C SER A 180 9.48 12.37 14.08
N GLY A 181 8.82 11.86 15.13
CA GLY A 181 8.69 12.54 16.42
C GLY A 181 7.76 13.75 16.41
N LYS A 182 6.95 13.93 15.36
CA LYS A 182 5.93 15.01 15.24
C LYS A 182 4.64 14.69 16.01
N LEU A 183 4.45 13.45 16.42
CA LEU A 183 3.28 12.98 17.17
C LEU A 183 3.73 12.11 18.34
N LYS A 184 3.35 12.47 19.57
CA LYS A 184 3.83 11.81 20.79
C LYS A 184 2.70 11.47 21.77
N THR A 185 1.55 12.11 21.64
CA THR A 185 0.44 12.01 22.59
C THR A 185 -0.83 11.46 21.94
N ALA A 186 -1.71 10.88 22.78
CA ALA A 186 -2.99 10.38 22.33
C ALA A 186 -3.94 11.47 21.82
N LEU A 187 -3.84 12.69 22.35
CA LEU A 187 -4.62 13.83 21.88
C LEU A 187 -4.23 14.22 20.46
N GLU A 188 -2.92 14.42 20.21
CA GLU A 188 -2.39 14.70 18.87
C GLU A 188 -2.78 13.61 17.88
N LEU A 189 -2.68 12.34 18.27
CA LEU A 189 -3.08 11.22 17.43
C LEU A 189 -4.56 11.28 17.04
N ASN A 190 -5.44 11.54 18.00
CA ASN A 190 -6.87 11.62 17.74
C ASN A 190 -7.20 12.81 16.85
N MET A 191 -6.58 13.97 17.05
CA MET A 191 -6.79 15.13 16.19
C MET A 191 -6.30 14.85 14.76
N GLU A 192 -5.09 14.32 14.62
CA GLU A 192 -4.45 14.13 13.32
C GLU A 192 -5.16 13.07 12.47
N LYS A 193 -5.58 11.94 13.06
CA LYS A 193 -6.28 10.89 12.30
C LYS A 193 -7.64 11.37 11.80
N ASN A 194 -8.31 12.23 12.56
CA ASN A 194 -9.58 12.83 12.13
C ASN A 194 -9.36 13.89 11.05
N LEU A 195 -8.34 14.74 11.19
CA LEU A 195 -7.97 15.72 10.17
C LEU A 195 -7.59 15.06 8.84
N LEU A 196 -6.78 13.99 8.89
CA LEU A 196 -6.45 13.18 7.71
C LEU A 196 -7.71 12.56 7.08
N ALA A 197 -8.59 11.96 7.88
CA ALA A 197 -9.82 11.38 7.36
C ALA A 197 -10.72 12.43 6.68
N LEU A 198 -10.84 13.64 7.25
CA LEU A 198 -11.57 14.75 6.64
C LEU A 198 -10.96 15.19 5.31
N ASN A 199 -9.63 15.35 5.26
CA ASN A 199 -8.93 15.75 4.03
C ASN A 199 -9.07 14.70 2.90
N ILE A 200 -8.99 13.41 3.27
CA ILE A 200 -9.17 12.30 2.33
C ILE A 200 -10.65 12.17 1.91
N GLY A 201 -11.60 12.56 2.75
CA GLY A 201 -13.02 12.68 2.38
C GLY A 201 -13.75 11.36 2.10
N ILE A 202 -13.20 10.23 2.57
CA ILE A 202 -13.86 8.92 2.46
C ILE A 202 -14.62 8.61 3.77
N PRO A 203 -15.95 8.44 3.74
CA PRO A 203 -16.75 8.20 4.94
C PRO A 203 -16.32 6.95 5.72
N LYS A 204 -16.41 7.01 7.05
CA LYS A 204 -16.16 5.90 7.98
C LYS A 204 -14.75 5.29 7.86
N ALA A 205 -13.78 6.06 7.39
CA ALA A 205 -12.39 5.63 7.18
C ALA A 205 -11.44 5.96 8.34
N VAL A 206 -11.93 6.46 9.49
CA VAL A 206 -11.07 6.73 10.67
C VAL A 206 -10.64 5.39 11.30
N PRO A 207 -9.33 5.11 11.47
CA PRO A 207 -8.86 3.89 12.12
C PRO A 207 -8.81 4.01 13.66
N SER A 208 -8.83 2.86 14.35
CA SER A 208 -8.50 2.78 15.78
C SER A 208 -7.00 3.01 16.00
N THR A 209 -6.64 3.37 17.23
CA THR A 209 -5.25 3.56 17.65
C THR A 209 -4.49 2.24 17.62
N SER A 210 -5.11 1.15 18.09
CA SER A 210 -4.59 -0.21 17.96
C SER A 210 -4.22 -0.55 16.51
N TYR A 211 -5.13 -0.30 15.56
CA TYR A 211 -4.89 -0.55 14.13
C TYR A 211 -3.75 0.33 13.58
N ILE A 212 -3.70 1.61 13.96
CA ILE A 212 -2.61 2.52 13.57
C ILE A 212 -1.26 1.96 14.03
N VAL A 213 -1.16 1.58 15.30
CA VAL A 213 0.07 1.06 15.91
C VAL A 213 0.50 -0.23 15.21
N GLU A 214 -0.45 -1.14 14.95
CA GLU A 214 -0.18 -2.42 14.31
C GLU A 214 0.35 -2.24 12.88
N VAL A 215 -0.34 -1.47 12.04
CA VAL A 215 0.13 -1.18 10.68
C VAL A 215 1.49 -0.49 10.70
N SER A 216 1.68 0.51 11.55
CA SER A 216 2.91 1.33 11.59
C SER A 216 4.16 0.51 11.91
N LYS A 217 4.06 -0.57 12.71
CA LYS A 217 5.18 -1.45 13.04
C LYS A 217 5.78 -2.16 11.81
N HIS A 218 5.01 -2.36 10.74
CA HIS A 218 5.52 -2.95 9.49
C HIS A 218 6.35 -1.98 8.63
N PHE A 219 6.37 -0.69 8.99
CA PHE A 219 7.06 0.36 8.23
C PHE A 219 8.14 1.07 9.03
N PHE A 220 7.97 1.16 10.36
CA PHE A 220 8.74 2.03 11.23
C PHE A 220 9.18 1.35 12.52
N THR A 221 10.27 1.84 13.10
CA THR A 221 10.73 1.40 14.43
C THR A 221 10.15 2.34 15.48
N LEU A 222 8.95 2.03 15.96
CA LEU A 222 8.25 2.88 16.91
C LEU A 222 8.82 2.77 18.34
N PRO A 223 9.08 3.88 19.05
CA PRO A 223 9.51 3.83 20.44
C PRO A 223 8.45 3.22 21.36
N ASN A 224 8.82 2.20 22.13
CA ASN A 224 7.91 1.49 23.05
C ASN A 224 7.22 2.42 24.06
N SER A 225 7.90 3.48 24.52
CA SER A 225 7.32 4.48 25.42
C SER A 225 6.17 5.24 24.77
N ILE A 226 6.31 5.62 23.51
CA ILE A 226 5.26 6.30 22.73
C ILE A 226 4.12 5.33 22.47
N VAL A 227 4.39 4.12 22.01
CA VAL A 227 3.35 3.10 21.76
C VAL A 227 2.49 2.84 23.01
N LYS A 228 3.13 2.64 24.17
CA LYS A 228 2.42 2.48 25.44
C LYS A 228 1.59 3.72 25.79
N ASN A 229 2.10 4.92 25.54
CA ASN A 229 1.36 6.16 25.82
C ASN A 229 0.11 6.30 24.93
N LEU A 230 0.21 5.95 23.65
CA LEU A 230 -0.89 6.05 22.70
C LEU A 230 -2.02 5.06 23.01
N LEU A 231 -1.68 3.84 23.45
CA LEU A 231 -2.65 2.78 23.73
C LEU A 231 -3.38 2.96 25.08
N LYS A 232 -2.75 3.60 26.09
CA LYS A 232 -3.34 3.82 27.43
C LYS A 232 -4.72 4.48 27.44
N THR A 233 -5.03 5.27 26.41
CA THR A 233 -6.32 6.00 26.29
C THR A 233 -7.42 5.20 25.61
N GLU A 234 -7.10 4.10 24.92
CA GLU A 234 -8.12 3.19 24.35
C GLU A 234 -8.72 2.29 25.44
N ASP A 235 -7.88 1.73 26.31
CA ASP A 235 -8.32 0.85 27.42
C ASP A 235 -9.33 1.52 28.36
N LYS A 236 -9.27 2.85 28.52
CA LYS A 236 -10.21 3.62 29.35
C LYS A 236 -11.59 3.83 28.73
N LYS A 237 -11.74 3.67 27.41
CA LYS A 237 -13.03 3.80 26.72
C LYS A 237 -13.78 2.47 26.62
N GLU A 238 -13.07 1.35 26.53
CA GLU A 238 -13.69 0.02 26.52
C GLU A 238 -14.12 -0.44 27.93
N GLY A 239 -13.43 0.00 29.00
CA GLY A 239 -13.80 -0.31 30.39
C GLY A 239 -14.93 0.54 31.01
N LYS A 240 -15.66 1.35 30.23
CA LYS A 240 -16.81 2.15 30.71
C LYS A 240 -18.14 1.76 30.03
N GLY A 241 -18.20 0.57 29.44
CA GLY A 241 -19.38 0.02 28.79
C GLY A 241 -20.20 -0.98 29.63
N GLU A 242 -19.79 -1.26 30.87
CA GLU A 242 -20.57 -2.10 31.79
C GLU A 242 -20.82 -1.36 33.11
N PHE A 243 -22.10 -1.36 33.50
CA PHE A 243 -22.76 -0.77 34.68
C PHE A 243 -23.10 0.73 34.62
N ASP A 244 -24.38 1.04 34.32
CA ASP A 244 -25.41 1.21 35.36
C ASP A 244 -26.83 1.14 34.76
N VAL A 245 -27.63 0.20 35.33
CA VAL A 245 -29.10 0.00 35.40
C VAL A 245 -30.00 0.50 34.27
#